data_AF-A0A963FNX7-F1
#
_entry.id   AF-A0A963FNX7-F1
#
_cell.length_a   1.000
_cell.length_b   1.000
_cell.length_c   1.000
_cell.angle_alpha   90.00
_cell.angle_beta   90.00
_cell.angle_gamma   90.00
#
_symmetry.space_group_name_H-M   'P 1'
#
loop_
_entity.id
_entity.type
_entity.pdbx_description
1 polymer ?
#
loop_
_entity_poly.entity_id
_entity_poly.type
_entity_poly.pdbx_seq_one_letter_code
_entity_poly.pdbx_strand_id
1 'polypeptide(L)'
;MGKRATTLFAGAIAILTLGSVQAALESRLGGQAYYDTVLDITWLQDANYAVTSGYAAANAVDNGSSAYDNIFTDGRMGWDAATAWADQLVFGGYEDWRLPTIVDTGTSGCNSAYSGTDCGYNVQTGSAATTVYSEMASLWYDTLGNLAFYDTSGTGPQTGWGLANTGPFSNLQSSVYWSGTEYAPDTNYAWRFITYDGAQGLSYKDSERHAWAVRSGDVSAVPVPAAVWLFGTALVGLVGWTRRKR
;
A
#
# COMPACT_ATOMS: atom_id res chain seq x y z
N MET A 1 19.51 -52.65 53.05
CA MET A 1 18.82 -51.34 53.13
C MET A 1 19.42 -50.44 52.07
N GLY A 2 18.62 -50.08 51.07
CA GLY A 2 19.07 -49.52 49.79
C GLY A 2 19.50 -48.06 49.86
N LYS A 3 20.58 -47.74 49.13
CA LYS A 3 20.98 -46.36 48.82
C LYS A 3 20.31 -45.98 47.50
N ARG A 4 19.39 -45.00 47.56
CA ARG A 4 18.69 -44.44 46.40
C ARG A 4 19.68 -43.58 45.60
N ALA A 5 19.79 -43.84 44.30
CA ALA A 5 20.43 -42.93 43.36
C ALA A 5 19.41 -41.85 42.98
N THR A 6 19.74 -40.59 43.24
CA THR A 6 18.92 -39.44 42.86
C THR A 6 19.36 -39.00 41.47
N THR A 7 18.55 -39.30 40.45
CA THR A 7 18.75 -38.79 39.09
C THR A 7 18.11 -37.40 38.98
N LEU A 8 18.92 -36.37 38.80
CA LEU A 8 18.47 -35.00 38.49
C LEU A 8 18.10 -34.94 37.00
N PHE A 9 16.81 -34.74 36.68
CA PHE A 9 16.38 -34.33 35.34
C PHE A 9 16.52 -32.81 35.23
N ALA A 10 17.49 -32.35 34.45
CA ALA A 10 17.54 -30.96 34.01
C ALA A 10 16.51 -30.77 32.89
N GLY A 11 15.36 -30.18 33.21
CA GLY A 11 14.37 -29.78 32.22
C GLY A 11 14.87 -28.56 31.43
N ALA A 12 15.11 -28.73 30.14
CA ALA A 12 15.31 -27.60 29.22
C ALA A 12 13.96 -26.90 29.02
N ILE A 13 13.79 -25.72 29.60
CA ILE A 13 12.68 -24.83 29.32
C ILE A 13 12.97 -24.18 27.96
N ALA A 14 12.28 -24.61 26.93
CA ALA A 14 12.22 -23.89 25.66
C ALA A 14 11.36 -22.64 25.86
N ILE A 15 12.00 -21.49 26.00
CA ILE A 15 11.33 -20.19 25.97
C ILE A 15 10.95 -19.95 24.51
N LEU A 16 9.70 -20.24 24.14
CA LEU A 16 9.10 -19.68 22.93
C LEU A 16 8.94 -18.18 23.16
N THR A 17 9.84 -17.38 22.62
CA THR A 17 9.58 -15.96 22.42
C THR A 17 8.56 -15.84 21.29
N LEU A 18 7.29 -15.66 21.64
CA LEU A 18 6.31 -15.09 20.71
C LEU A 18 6.74 -13.64 20.46
N GLY A 19 7.58 -13.44 19.44
CA GLY A 19 7.86 -12.10 18.91
C GLY A 19 6.54 -11.47 18.45
N SER A 20 6.37 -10.18 18.72
CA SER A 20 5.23 -9.38 18.29
C SER A 20 4.93 -9.59 16.79
N VAL A 21 3.67 -9.84 16.45
CA VAL A 21 3.08 -9.84 15.09
C VAL A 21 3.66 -8.65 14.30
N GLN A 22 4.68 -8.87 13.46
CA GLN A 22 4.71 -9.29 12.05
C GLN A 22 4.54 -8.09 11.10
N ALA A 23 5.47 -7.95 10.17
CA ALA A 23 5.62 -6.78 9.30
C ALA A 23 4.32 -6.49 8.51
N ALA A 24 3.85 -5.24 8.56
CA ALA A 24 2.68 -4.79 7.80
C ALA A 24 2.93 -4.87 6.29
N LEU A 25 4.14 -4.51 5.82
CA LEU A 25 4.50 -4.57 4.40
C LEU A 25 5.62 -5.57 4.15
N GLU A 26 5.34 -6.59 3.34
CA GLU A 26 6.32 -7.57 2.90
C GLU A 26 6.68 -7.36 1.42
N SER A 27 7.98 -7.30 1.12
CA SER A 27 8.44 -7.11 -0.27
C SER A 27 8.04 -8.29 -1.16
N ARG A 28 7.57 -7.97 -2.37
CA ARG A 28 7.24 -8.92 -3.43
C ARG A 28 7.85 -8.47 -4.75
N LEU A 29 7.89 -9.39 -5.72
CA LEU A 29 8.38 -9.12 -7.09
C LEU A 29 9.77 -8.44 -7.13
N GLY A 30 10.65 -8.77 -6.18
CA GLY A 30 11.98 -8.17 -6.06
C GLY A 30 11.98 -6.70 -5.63
N GLY A 31 10.99 -6.26 -4.84
CA GLY A 31 10.87 -4.87 -4.39
C GLY A 31 9.97 -3.99 -5.24
N GLN A 32 9.29 -4.57 -6.24
CA GLN A 32 8.39 -3.84 -7.13
C GLN A 32 6.94 -3.81 -6.65
N ALA A 33 6.62 -4.57 -5.60
CA ALA A 33 5.33 -4.55 -4.93
C ALA A 33 5.51 -4.89 -3.44
N TYR A 34 4.52 -4.53 -2.62
CA TYR A 34 4.51 -4.81 -1.19
C TYR A 34 3.17 -5.38 -0.77
N TYR A 35 3.19 -6.59 -0.23
CA TYR A 35 2.02 -7.23 0.36
C TYR A 35 1.74 -6.65 1.74
N ASP A 36 0.55 -6.10 1.92
CA ASP A 36 0.00 -5.60 3.16
C ASP A 36 -0.68 -6.74 3.91
N THR A 37 -0.04 -7.24 4.97
CA THR A 37 -0.52 -8.39 5.75
C THR A 37 -1.72 -8.05 6.64
N VAL A 38 -2.00 -6.76 6.85
CA VAL A 38 -3.15 -6.29 7.64
C VAL A 38 -4.38 -6.17 6.75
N LEU A 39 -4.20 -5.62 5.56
CA LEU A 39 -5.28 -5.38 4.60
C LEU A 39 -5.57 -6.59 3.70
N ASP A 40 -4.65 -7.56 3.65
CA ASP A 40 -4.65 -8.65 2.66
C ASP A 40 -4.73 -8.13 1.22
N ILE A 41 -3.88 -7.15 0.89
CA ILE A 41 -3.74 -6.59 -0.46
C ILE A 41 -2.27 -6.40 -0.81
N THR A 42 -1.95 -6.33 -2.09
CA THR A 42 -0.62 -5.98 -2.58
C THR A 42 -0.63 -4.59 -3.21
N TRP A 43 0.21 -3.70 -2.71
CA TRP A 43 0.47 -2.38 -3.28
C TRP A 43 1.54 -2.45 -4.35
N LEU A 44 1.33 -1.79 -5.48
CA LEU A 44 2.42 -1.53 -6.41
C LEU A 44 3.44 -0.59 -5.76
N GLN A 45 4.74 -0.85 -5.89
CA GLN A 45 5.76 -0.04 -5.22
C GLN A 45 5.79 1.41 -5.72
N ASP A 46 5.50 1.58 -7.01
CA ASP A 46 5.48 2.87 -7.68
C ASP A 46 4.06 3.45 -7.64
N ALA A 47 3.85 4.46 -6.81
CA ALA A 47 2.55 5.12 -6.63
C ALA A 47 2.17 6.05 -7.79
N ASN A 48 3.00 6.16 -8.84
CA ASN A 48 2.64 6.84 -10.09
C ASN A 48 3.10 6.02 -11.31
N TYR A 49 2.87 4.70 -11.25
CA TYR A 49 3.33 3.77 -12.28
C TYR A 49 2.80 4.08 -13.68
N ALA A 50 1.65 4.75 -13.80
CA ALA A 50 1.16 5.25 -15.07
C ALA A 50 2.20 6.12 -15.81
N VAL A 51 3.00 6.91 -15.09
CA VAL A 51 4.07 7.71 -15.67
C VAL A 51 5.28 6.86 -16.00
N THR A 52 5.79 6.08 -15.04
CA THR A 52 7.06 5.36 -15.19
C THR A 52 6.98 4.19 -16.17
N SER A 53 5.81 3.60 -16.35
CA SER A 53 5.53 2.63 -17.43
C SER A 53 5.45 3.26 -18.82
N GLY A 54 5.33 4.59 -18.91
CA GLY A 54 5.07 5.31 -20.16
C GLY A 54 3.60 5.32 -20.58
N TYR A 55 2.71 4.70 -19.81
CA TYR A 55 1.27 4.65 -20.11
C TYR A 55 0.64 6.04 -20.25
N ALA A 56 0.89 6.93 -19.29
CA ALA A 56 0.34 8.28 -19.26
C ALA A 56 0.77 9.10 -20.48
N ALA A 57 2.03 8.97 -20.90
CA ALA A 57 2.53 9.67 -22.09
C ALA A 57 1.96 9.11 -23.39
N ALA A 58 1.77 7.78 -23.48
CA ALA A 58 1.23 7.12 -24.67
C ALA A 58 -0.27 7.34 -24.87
N ASN A 59 -1.01 7.57 -23.78
CA ASN A 59 -2.46 7.69 -23.79
C ASN A 59 -2.94 9.09 -23.36
N ALA A 60 -2.05 10.09 -23.37
CA ALA A 60 -2.40 11.44 -22.96
C ALA A 60 -3.53 12.01 -23.84
N VAL A 61 -4.62 12.42 -23.19
CA VAL A 61 -5.80 12.99 -23.83
C VAL A 61 -6.34 14.10 -22.92
N ASP A 62 -6.57 15.26 -23.49
CA ASP A 62 -7.25 16.41 -22.87
C ASP A 62 -8.48 16.74 -23.73
N ASN A 63 -9.59 16.07 -23.42
CA ASN A 63 -10.90 16.27 -24.04
C ASN A 63 -11.65 17.49 -23.45
N GLY A 64 -10.96 18.34 -22.68
CA GLY A 64 -11.53 19.45 -21.93
C GLY A 64 -11.86 19.09 -20.49
N SER A 65 -12.00 20.10 -19.62
CA SER A 65 -12.06 19.99 -18.15
C SER A 65 -13.25 19.22 -17.58
N SER A 66 -14.16 18.70 -18.41
CA SER A 66 -15.36 17.97 -17.99
C SER A 66 -15.38 16.50 -18.41
N ALA A 67 -14.26 16.00 -18.93
CA ALA A 67 -14.17 14.63 -19.43
C ALA A 67 -13.57 13.68 -18.37
N TYR A 68 -14.30 12.61 -18.04
CA TYR A 68 -13.90 11.62 -17.03
C TYR A 68 -12.77 10.70 -17.52
N ASP A 69 -12.48 10.73 -18.82
CA ASP A 69 -11.48 9.92 -19.51
C ASP A 69 -10.15 10.65 -19.79
N ASN A 70 -9.98 11.86 -19.26
CA ASN A 70 -8.74 12.61 -19.43
C ASN A 70 -7.54 11.90 -18.79
N ILE A 71 -6.40 11.93 -19.49
CA ILE A 71 -5.12 11.40 -19.02
C ILE A 71 -4.05 12.47 -19.24
N PHE A 72 -3.37 12.88 -18.16
CA PHE A 72 -2.30 13.85 -18.20
C PHE A 72 -0.94 13.16 -18.13
N THR A 73 0.06 13.77 -18.76
CA THR A 73 1.42 13.21 -18.86
C THR A 73 2.15 13.11 -17.52
N ASP A 74 1.65 13.78 -16.48
CA ASP A 74 2.13 13.70 -15.09
C ASP A 74 1.48 12.55 -14.29
N GLY A 75 0.61 11.76 -14.94
CA GLY A 75 -0.07 10.61 -14.34
C GLY A 75 -1.36 10.94 -13.62
N ARG A 76 -1.79 12.20 -13.60
CA ARG A 76 -3.15 12.52 -13.14
C ARG A 76 -4.16 12.13 -14.21
N MET A 77 -5.31 11.63 -13.78
CA MET A 77 -6.37 11.13 -14.66
C MET A 77 -7.74 11.52 -14.12
N GLY A 78 -8.73 11.60 -15.00
CA GLY A 78 -10.13 11.49 -14.62
C GLY A 78 -10.43 10.09 -14.09
N TRP A 79 -11.55 9.93 -13.38
CA TRP A 79 -11.83 8.68 -12.64
C TRP A 79 -12.06 7.47 -13.56
N ASP A 80 -12.75 7.67 -14.70
CA ASP A 80 -12.98 6.58 -15.66
C ASP A 80 -11.65 6.13 -16.30
N ALA A 81 -10.77 7.08 -16.64
CA ALA A 81 -9.43 6.77 -17.13
C ALA A 81 -8.55 6.07 -16.07
N ALA A 82 -8.59 6.53 -14.82
CA ALA A 82 -7.83 5.92 -13.72
C ALA A 82 -8.26 4.47 -13.47
N THR A 83 -9.58 4.22 -13.46
CA THR A 83 -10.15 2.89 -13.27
C THR A 83 -9.80 1.99 -14.46
N ALA A 84 -9.99 2.48 -15.70
CA ALA A 84 -9.64 1.74 -16.91
C ALA A 84 -8.14 1.42 -16.99
N TRP A 85 -7.26 2.32 -16.56
CA TRP A 85 -5.82 2.07 -16.48
C TRP A 85 -5.50 0.94 -15.50
N ALA A 86 -6.08 0.96 -14.30
CA ALA A 86 -5.83 -0.07 -13.30
C ALA A 86 -6.38 -1.43 -13.73
N ASP A 87 -7.61 -1.47 -14.29
CA ASP A 87 -8.29 -2.69 -14.72
C ASP A 87 -7.57 -3.42 -15.87
N GLN A 88 -6.85 -2.70 -16.74
CA GLN A 88 -6.07 -3.30 -17.82
C GLN A 88 -4.59 -3.53 -17.47
N LEU A 89 -4.17 -3.16 -16.26
CA LEU A 89 -2.78 -3.27 -15.85
C LEU A 89 -2.39 -4.74 -15.72
N VAL A 90 -1.38 -5.14 -16.50
CA VAL A 90 -0.71 -6.43 -16.33
C VAL A 90 0.66 -6.18 -15.70
N PHE A 91 0.83 -6.56 -14.44
CA PHE A 91 2.08 -6.38 -13.71
C PHE A 91 2.45 -7.61 -12.88
N GLY A 92 3.71 -8.05 -12.97
CA GLY A 92 4.20 -9.22 -12.24
C GLY A 92 3.53 -10.55 -12.61
N GLY A 93 2.86 -10.62 -13.78
CA GLY A 93 2.07 -11.78 -14.21
C GLY A 93 0.63 -11.79 -13.71
N TYR A 94 0.15 -10.71 -13.08
CA TYR A 94 -1.21 -10.54 -12.58
C TYR A 94 -1.94 -9.46 -13.39
N GLU A 95 -3.24 -9.67 -13.61
CA GLU A 95 -4.14 -8.82 -14.43
C GLU A 95 -5.35 -8.31 -13.64
N ASP A 96 -5.42 -8.59 -12.34
CA ASP A 96 -6.49 -8.24 -11.40
C ASP A 96 -6.14 -7.02 -10.52
N TRP A 97 -5.42 -6.07 -11.10
CA TRP A 97 -5.12 -4.79 -10.45
C TRP A 97 -6.33 -3.87 -10.47
N ARG A 98 -6.44 -3.02 -9.46
CA ARG A 98 -7.53 -2.06 -9.26
C ARG A 98 -7.05 -0.84 -8.51
N LEU A 99 -7.89 0.18 -8.41
CA LEU A 99 -7.68 1.27 -7.47
C LEU A 99 -8.00 0.84 -6.03
N PRO A 100 -7.41 1.51 -5.01
CA PRO A 100 -7.77 1.36 -3.61
C PRO A 100 -9.25 1.66 -3.37
N THR A 101 -9.87 0.95 -2.46
CA THR A 101 -11.30 1.05 -2.17
C THR A 101 -11.55 1.61 -0.78
N ILE A 102 -12.78 2.11 -0.61
CA ILE A 102 -13.34 2.47 0.68
C ILE A 102 -14.71 1.82 0.87
N VAL A 103 -15.13 1.69 2.13
CA VAL A 103 -16.47 1.33 2.56
C VAL A 103 -17.12 2.58 3.16
N ASP A 104 -18.22 3.04 2.56
CA ASP A 104 -19.08 4.09 3.14
C ASP A 104 -19.79 3.51 4.39
N THR A 105 -19.68 4.21 5.52
CA THR A 105 -20.19 3.73 6.81
C THR A 105 -21.07 4.75 7.52
N GLY A 106 -22.02 4.24 8.29
CA GLY A 106 -22.94 5.09 9.05
C GLY A 106 -24.07 5.62 8.17
N THR A 107 -24.17 6.94 8.02
CA THR A 107 -25.19 7.55 7.16
C THR A 107 -24.64 7.61 5.76
N SER A 108 -25.44 7.23 4.75
CA SER A 108 -24.97 7.31 3.36
C SER A 108 -24.51 8.72 3.03
N GLY A 109 -23.27 8.84 2.55
CA GLY A 109 -22.71 10.10 2.13
C GLY A 109 -21.35 10.42 2.75
N CYS A 110 -20.83 11.61 2.43
CA CYS A 110 -19.66 12.14 3.12
C CYS A 110 -20.08 12.83 4.43
N ASN A 111 -19.92 12.13 5.55
CA ASN A 111 -20.12 12.67 6.89
C ASN A 111 -18.82 13.26 7.44
N SER A 112 -18.43 14.44 6.94
CA SER A 112 -17.14 15.06 7.29
C SER A 112 -17.00 15.32 8.80
N ALA A 113 -15.96 14.75 9.41
CA ALA A 113 -15.59 14.97 10.81
C ALA A 113 -14.07 14.89 11.00
N TYR A 114 -13.62 15.02 12.25
CA TYR A 114 -12.20 14.92 12.62
C TYR A 114 -11.81 13.55 13.18
N SER A 115 -12.76 12.64 13.37
CA SER A 115 -12.51 11.28 13.83
C SER A 115 -13.74 10.39 13.62
N GLY A 116 -13.49 9.10 13.37
CA GLY A 116 -14.51 8.05 13.50
C GLY A 116 -15.55 7.98 12.38
N THR A 117 -15.37 8.76 11.32
CA THR A 117 -16.19 8.76 10.10
C THR A 117 -15.38 8.22 8.92
N ASP A 118 -16.02 8.05 7.77
CA ASP A 118 -15.40 7.71 6.48
C ASP A 118 -15.07 8.95 5.62
N CYS A 119 -15.37 10.15 6.11
CA CYS A 119 -15.08 11.40 5.43
C CYS A 119 -14.51 12.45 6.39
N GLY A 120 -13.54 13.25 5.93
CA GLY A 120 -12.83 14.23 6.74
C GLY A 120 -11.44 13.75 7.17
N TYR A 121 -11.04 13.99 8.41
CA TYR A 121 -9.71 13.66 8.94
C TYR A 121 -9.78 12.54 9.97
N ASN A 122 -8.67 11.82 10.16
CA ASN A 122 -8.56 10.67 11.07
C ASN A 122 -9.74 9.70 10.90
N VAL A 123 -10.05 9.43 9.63
CA VAL A 123 -11.16 8.56 9.22
C VAL A 123 -10.93 7.13 9.65
N GLN A 124 -11.99 6.34 9.63
CA GLN A 124 -11.90 4.90 9.87
C GLN A 124 -11.00 4.25 8.82
N THR A 125 -9.98 3.53 9.28
CA THR A 125 -8.97 2.89 8.44
C THR A 125 -9.26 1.40 8.29
N GLY A 126 -9.19 0.68 9.40
CA GLY A 126 -9.54 -0.71 9.58
C GLY A 126 -9.55 -1.05 11.07
N SER A 127 -10.21 -2.15 11.43
CA SER A 127 -9.87 -2.83 12.69
C SER A 127 -8.99 -4.01 12.31
N ALA A 128 -7.87 -4.19 13.00
CA ALA A 128 -6.88 -5.25 12.76
C ALA A 128 -7.43 -6.70 12.85
N ALA A 129 -8.75 -6.89 12.90
CA ALA A 129 -9.39 -8.19 13.08
C ALA A 129 -10.46 -8.56 12.03
N THR A 130 -11.18 -7.64 11.37
CA THR A 130 -12.31 -8.07 10.49
C THR A 130 -12.75 -7.14 9.36
N THR A 131 -12.37 -5.86 9.32
CA THR A 131 -12.93 -4.93 8.32
C THR A 131 -11.96 -3.83 7.97
N VAL A 132 -11.73 -3.66 6.68
CA VAL A 132 -10.99 -2.55 6.07
C VAL A 132 -12.03 -1.53 5.61
N TYR A 133 -11.95 -0.30 6.14
CA TYR A 133 -12.85 0.80 5.77
C TYR A 133 -12.26 1.70 4.69
N SER A 134 -10.95 1.91 4.70
CA SER A 134 -10.26 2.64 3.64
C SER A 134 -8.83 2.14 3.53
N GLU A 135 -8.51 1.52 2.40
CA GLU A 135 -7.17 0.97 2.15
C GLU A 135 -6.11 2.08 2.16
N MET A 136 -6.42 3.23 1.56
CA MET A 136 -5.49 4.36 1.54
C MET A 136 -5.32 5.01 2.91
N ALA A 137 -6.40 5.18 3.67
CA ALA A 137 -6.32 5.74 5.01
C ALA A 137 -5.56 4.78 5.94
N SER A 138 -5.78 3.47 5.85
CA SER A 138 -5.06 2.46 6.64
C SER A 138 -3.58 2.42 6.31
N LEU A 139 -3.21 2.51 5.02
CA LEU A 139 -1.81 2.64 4.66
C LEU A 139 -1.21 3.92 5.25
N TRP A 140 -1.90 5.05 5.08
CA TRP A 140 -1.43 6.36 5.51
C TRP A 140 -1.25 6.49 7.03
N TYR A 141 -2.30 6.22 7.80
CA TYR A 141 -2.34 6.44 9.25
C TYR A 141 -1.68 5.30 10.02
N ASP A 142 -2.02 4.06 9.71
CA ASP A 142 -1.64 2.91 10.54
C ASP A 142 -0.28 2.34 10.12
N THR A 143 -0.04 2.21 8.82
CA THR A 143 1.18 1.58 8.30
C THR A 143 2.34 2.55 8.19
N LEU A 144 2.10 3.74 7.62
CA LEU A 144 3.12 4.77 7.43
C LEU A 144 3.24 5.71 8.64
N GLY A 145 2.23 5.78 9.51
CA GLY A 145 2.25 6.64 10.69
C GLY A 145 2.20 8.14 10.35
N ASN A 146 1.67 8.51 9.19
CA ASN A 146 1.52 9.91 8.81
C ASN A 146 0.39 10.57 9.61
N LEU A 147 0.59 11.84 9.97
CA LEU A 147 -0.39 12.60 10.72
C LEU A 147 -1.24 13.49 9.80
N ALA A 148 -2.54 13.56 10.08
CA ALA A 148 -3.45 14.51 9.45
C ALA A 148 -3.11 15.96 9.83
N PHE A 149 -3.61 16.93 9.06
CA PHE A 149 -3.52 18.35 9.44
C PHE A 149 -4.21 18.65 10.78
N TYR A 150 -5.41 18.11 11.00
CA TYR A 150 -6.16 18.24 12.25
C TYR A 150 -6.07 16.96 13.08
N ASP A 151 -5.91 17.10 14.39
CA ASP A 151 -6.07 15.99 15.34
C ASP A 151 -7.54 15.55 15.46
N THR A 152 -7.80 14.53 16.28
CA THR A 152 -9.14 13.96 16.47
C THR A 152 -10.14 14.93 17.13
N SER A 153 -9.66 16.05 17.68
CA SER A 153 -10.49 17.12 18.27
C SER A 153 -10.67 18.30 17.31
N GLY A 154 -10.14 18.22 16.09
CA GLY A 154 -10.20 19.29 15.10
C GLY A 154 -9.18 20.40 15.34
N THR A 155 -8.13 20.17 16.14
CA THR A 155 -7.06 21.14 16.37
C THR A 155 -5.93 20.90 15.39
N GLY A 156 -5.49 21.96 14.69
CA GLY A 156 -4.41 21.89 13.72
C GLY A 156 -3.68 23.22 13.55
N PRO A 157 -2.53 23.24 12.86
CA PRO A 157 -1.84 22.07 12.30
C PRO A 157 -1.17 21.20 13.37
N GLN A 158 -1.27 19.88 13.25
CA GLN A 158 -0.49 18.95 14.10
C GLN A 158 1.01 19.11 13.81
N THR A 159 1.88 18.97 14.80
CA THR A 159 3.34 18.98 14.51
C THR A 159 3.73 17.73 13.75
N GLY A 160 4.34 17.88 12.58
CA GLY A 160 4.75 16.76 11.72
C GLY A 160 3.65 16.21 10.79
N TRP A 161 2.58 16.97 10.56
CA TRP A 161 1.51 16.61 9.63
C TRP A 161 1.96 16.48 8.17
N GLY A 162 1.15 15.79 7.37
CA GLY A 162 1.34 15.59 5.93
C GLY A 162 2.13 14.33 5.60
N LEU A 163 2.63 14.24 4.36
CA LEU A 163 3.36 13.07 3.87
C LEU A 163 4.80 13.07 4.39
N ALA A 164 4.95 12.74 5.68
CA ALA A 164 6.24 12.71 6.37
C ALA A 164 6.98 11.38 6.16
N ASN A 165 6.26 10.29 5.94
CA ASN A 165 6.77 8.95 5.74
C ASN A 165 6.12 8.32 4.49
N THR A 166 6.94 7.96 3.51
CA THR A 166 6.50 7.26 2.29
C THR A 166 6.71 5.75 2.37
N GLY A 167 7.32 5.24 3.44
CA GLY A 167 7.68 3.83 3.56
C GLY A 167 8.54 3.37 2.37
N PRO A 168 8.30 2.17 1.84
CA PRO A 168 9.09 1.63 0.74
C PRO A 168 8.62 2.09 -0.66
N PHE A 169 7.62 2.98 -0.72
CA PHE A 169 6.98 3.39 -1.96
C PHE A 169 7.76 4.49 -2.68
N SER A 170 7.85 4.38 -4.00
CA SER A 170 8.40 5.43 -4.87
C SER A 170 7.27 6.22 -5.51
N ASN A 171 7.56 7.46 -5.93
CA ASN A 171 6.62 8.36 -6.60
C ASN A 171 5.30 8.59 -5.84
N LEU A 172 5.27 8.32 -4.53
CA LEU A 172 4.18 8.73 -3.66
C LEU A 172 4.26 10.24 -3.46
N GLN A 173 3.24 10.94 -3.91
CA GLN A 173 3.21 12.39 -3.94
C GLN A 173 2.31 12.93 -2.83
N SER A 174 2.66 14.11 -2.31
CA SER A 174 1.79 14.89 -1.43
C SER A 174 0.70 15.56 -2.29
N SER A 175 -0.35 14.81 -2.61
CA SER A 175 -1.35 15.17 -3.63
C SER A 175 -2.70 14.53 -3.29
N VAL A 176 -3.52 14.24 -4.31
CA VAL A 176 -4.81 13.59 -4.16
C VAL A 176 -4.85 12.34 -5.03
N TYR A 177 -5.30 11.24 -4.44
CA TYR A 177 -5.38 9.92 -5.07
C TYR A 177 -6.83 9.45 -5.17
N TRP A 178 -7.17 8.86 -6.31
CA TRP A 178 -8.47 8.24 -6.51
C TRP A 178 -8.66 6.99 -5.66
N SER A 179 -9.87 6.81 -5.15
CA SER A 179 -10.40 5.50 -4.81
C SER A 179 -11.18 4.92 -6.00
N GLY A 180 -11.17 3.60 -6.16
CA GLY A 180 -12.04 2.87 -7.08
C GLY A 180 -13.50 2.82 -6.63
N THR A 181 -13.87 3.46 -5.52
CA THR A 181 -15.26 3.52 -5.05
C THR A 181 -15.99 4.76 -5.58
N GLU A 182 -17.02 4.55 -6.40
CA GLU A 182 -17.97 5.60 -6.82
C GLU A 182 -18.80 6.09 -5.63
N TYR A 183 -19.14 7.37 -5.61
CA TYR A 183 -20.01 7.93 -4.58
C TYR A 183 -21.48 7.59 -4.85
N ALA A 184 -22.05 6.66 -4.08
CA ALA A 184 -23.39 6.14 -4.34
C ALA A 184 -24.51 7.21 -4.35
N PRO A 185 -24.51 8.25 -3.49
CA PRO A 185 -25.55 9.28 -3.53
C PRO A 185 -25.52 10.19 -4.77
N ASP A 186 -24.36 10.36 -5.42
CA ASP A 186 -24.21 11.14 -6.66
C ASP A 186 -23.05 10.60 -7.51
N THR A 187 -23.39 9.90 -8.59
CA THR A 187 -22.45 9.19 -9.47
C THR A 187 -21.54 10.11 -10.28
N ASN A 188 -21.71 11.43 -10.21
CA ASN A 188 -20.74 12.39 -10.74
C ASN A 188 -19.47 12.46 -9.90
N TYR A 189 -19.49 11.88 -8.69
CA TYR A 189 -18.38 11.86 -7.75
C TYR A 189 -17.81 10.47 -7.55
N ALA A 190 -16.55 10.45 -7.15
CA ALA A 190 -15.89 9.29 -6.58
C ALA A 190 -15.13 9.68 -5.31
N TRP A 191 -14.88 8.69 -4.47
CA TRP A 191 -14.08 8.87 -3.27
C TRP A 191 -12.61 9.10 -3.62
N ARG A 192 -11.93 9.86 -2.76
CA ARG A 192 -10.52 10.19 -2.88
C ARG A 192 -9.87 10.25 -1.51
N PHE A 193 -8.55 10.12 -1.50
CA PHE A 193 -7.74 10.40 -0.33
C PHE A 193 -6.69 11.46 -0.65
N ILE A 194 -6.50 12.42 0.25
CA ILE A 194 -5.59 13.54 0.11
C ILE A 194 -4.34 13.25 0.92
N THR A 195 -3.28 12.80 0.26
CA THR A 195 -1.96 12.56 0.85
C THR A 195 -1.19 13.85 1.11
N TYR A 196 -1.76 15.03 0.85
CA TYR A 196 -1.21 16.30 1.30
C TYR A 196 -1.46 16.53 2.80
N ASP A 197 -2.68 16.25 3.28
CA ASP A 197 -3.12 16.62 4.63
C ASP A 197 -3.85 15.50 5.40
N GLY A 198 -3.98 14.31 4.79
CA GLY A 198 -4.65 13.15 5.37
C GLY A 198 -6.17 13.14 5.23
N ALA A 199 -6.79 14.10 4.53
CA ALA A 199 -8.25 14.11 4.40
C ALA A 199 -8.78 13.04 3.43
N GLN A 200 -9.91 12.42 3.75
CA GLN A 200 -10.71 11.60 2.83
C GLN A 200 -11.98 12.35 2.43
N GLY A 201 -12.40 12.23 1.17
CA GLY A 201 -13.63 12.86 0.72
C GLY A 201 -13.96 12.61 -0.74
N LEU A 202 -14.71 13.53 -1.36
CA LEU A 202 -15.30 13.34 -2.69
C LEU A 202 -14.69 14.28 -3.72
N SER A 203 -14.41 13.77 -4.92
CA SER A 203 -14.02 14.55 -6.10
C SER A 203 -14.99 14.29 -7.25
N TYR A 204 -15.24 15.31 -8.07
CA TYR A 204 -15.90 15.10 -9.37
C TYR A 204 -15.01 14.22 -10.25
N LYS A 205 -15.62 13.28 -10.98
CA LYS A 205 -14.90 12.31 -11.79
C LYS A 205 -14.09 12.90 -12.95
N ASP A 206 -14.37 14.15 -13.36
CA ASP A 206 -13.59 14.90 -14.35
C ASP A 206 -12.33 15.56 -13.78
N SER A 207 -12.19 15.58 -12.45
CA SER A 207 -11.05 16.20 -11.81
C SER A 207 -9.79 15.35 -11.96
N GLU A 208 -8.63 15.97 -12.13
CA GLU A 208 -7.38 15.22 -12.33
C GLU A 208 -6.80 14.79 -10.99
N ARG A 209 -6.73 13.49 -10.72
CA ARG A 209 -6.12 12.91 -9.50
C ARG A 209 -5.18 11.78 -9.87
N HIS A 210 -4.24 11.46 -8.99
CA HIS A 210 -3.35 10.32 -9.23
C HIS A 210 -4.08 8.99 -9.02
N ALA A 211 -3.60 7.98 -9.73
CA ALA A 211 -4.06 6.60 -9.62
C ALA A 211 -2.92 5.74 -9.08
N TRP A 212 -3.20 4.93 -8.06
CA TRP A 212 -2.24 3.98 -7.52
C TRP A 212 -2.85 2.59 -7.57
N ALA A 213 -2.20 1.65 -8.25
CA ALA A 213 -2.70 0.29 -8.38
C ALA A 213 -2.43 -0.55 -7.12
N VAL A 214 -3.45 -1.28 -6.71
CA VAL A 214 -3.40 -2.35 -5.71
C VAL A 214 -4.05 -3.61 -6.26
N ARG A 215 -3.82 -4.73 -5.60
CA ARG A 215 -4.41 -6.02 -5.93
C ARG A 215 -4.87 -6.70 -4.66
N SER A 216 -6.01 -7.40 -4.69
CA SER A 216 -6.44 -8.20 -3.55
C SER A 216 -5.52 -9.42 -3.33
N GLY A 217 -5.18 -9.68 -2.07
CA GLY A 217 -4.33 -10.77 -1.65
C GLY A 217 -2.84 -10.60 -1.97
N ASP A 218 -2.08 -11.63 -1.63
CA ASP A 218 -0.65 -11.71 -1.87
C ASP A 218 -0.31 -12.03 -3.33
N VAL A 219 0.84 -11.55 -3.81
CA VAL A 219 1.47 -11.94 -5.08
C VAL A 219 2.70 -12.79 -4.78
N SER A 220 2.99 -13.78 -5.61
CA SER A 220 4.07 -14.72 -5.30
C SER A 220 5.43 -14.02 -5.16
N ALA A 221 6.18 -14.38 -4.12
CA ALA A 221 7.60 -14.05 -4.07
C ALA A 221 8.29 -14.78 -5.23
N VAL A 222 8.85 -14.03 -6.19
CA VAL A 222 9.70 -14.62 -7.24
C VAL A 222 10.83 -15.38 -6.53
N PRO A 223 10.96 -16.71 -6.70
CA PRO A 223 12.08 -17.43 -6.12
C PRO A 223 13.36 -16.81 -6.67
N VAL A 224 14.23 -16.31 -5.80
CA VAL A 224 15.54 -15.82 -6.21
C VAL A 224 16.17 -16.94 -7.05
N PRO A 225 16.49 -16.71 -8.35
CA PRO A 225 16.93 -17.78 -9.21
C PRO A 225 18.09 -18.52 -8.54
N ALA A 226 18.07 -19.86 -8.56
CA ALA A 226 19.11 -20.70 -7.96
C ALA A 226 20.54 -20.31 -8.41
N ALA A 227 20.67 -19.56 -9.51
CA ALA A 227 21.88 -18.88 -9.95
C ALA A 227 22.57 -18.02 -8.87
N VAL A 228 21.83 -17.33 -8.00
CA VAL A 228 22.44 -16.54 -6.91
C VAL A 228 23.21 -17.42 -5.92
N TRP A 229 22.71 -18.64 -5.66
CA TRP A 229 23.41 -19.65 -4.86
C TRP A 229 24.58 -20.30 -5.62
N LEU A 230 24.48 -20.45 -6.94
CA LEU A 230 25.56 -20.96 -7.78
C LEU A 230 26.75 -19.97 -7.89
N PHE A 231 26.51 -18.66 -7.96
CA PHE A 231 27.59 -17.68 -7.95
C PHE A 231 28.28 -17.54 -6.59
N GLY A 232 27.52 -17.65 -5.48
CA GLY A 232 28.09 -17.66 -4.13
C GLY A 232 29.03 -18.85 -3.89
N THR A 233 28.69 -20.04 -4.39
CA THR A 233 29.53 -21.24 -4.25
C THR A 233 30.71 -21.27 -5.24
N ALA A 234 30.54 -20.74 -6.45
CA ALA A 234 31.62 -20.65 -7.44
C ALA A 234 32.76 -19.71 -6.99
N LEU A 235 32.45 -18.60 -6.31
CA LEU A 235 33.45 -17.68 -5.77
C LEU A 235 34.26 -18.30 -4.60
N VAL A 236 33.63 -19.08 -3.72
CA VAL A 236 34.33 -19.79 -2.64
C VAL A 236 35.22 -20.92 -3.19
N GLY A 237 34.78 -21.61 -4.25
CA GLY A 237 35.57 -22.64 -4.93
C GLY A 237 36.86 -22.11 -5.56
N LEU A 238 36.82 -20.92 -6.16
CA LEU A 238 38.00 -20.29 -6.80
C LEU A 238 39.04 -19.77 -5.77
N VAL A 239 38.60 -19.31 -4.61
CA VAL A 239 39.51 -18.90 -3.52
C VAL A 239 40.16 -20.11 -2.83
N GLY A 240 39.46 -21.24 -2.75
CA GLY A 240 40.02 -22.50 -2.23
C GLY A 240 41.11 -23.11 -3.13
N TRP A 241 40.97 -22.96 -4.45
CA TRP A 241 41.95 -23.50 -5.42
C TRP A 241 43.29 -22.75 -5.38
N THR A 242 43.27 -21.42 -5.25
CA THR A 242 44.50 -20.60 -5.27
C THR A 242 45.40 -20.80 -4.04
N ARG A 243 44.86 -21.32 -2.93
CA ARG A 243 45.62 -21.62 -1.71
C ARG A 243 46.32 -22.98 -1.70
N ARG A 244 46.07 -23.86 -2.68
CA ARG A 244 46.66 -25.21 -2.75
C ARG A 244 47.90 -25.34 -3.62
N LYS A 245 48.43 -24.23 -4.13
CA LYS A 245 49.71 -24.17 -4.86
C LYS A 245 50.72 -23.29 -4.12
N ARG A 246 51.21 -23.76 -2.98
CA ARG A 246 52.53 -23.48 -2.40
C ARG A 246 52.99 -24.70 -1.62
#